data_AF-A0A120EWA9-F1
#
_entry.id   AF-A0A120EWA9-F1
#
_cell.length_a   1.000
_cell.length_b   1.000
_cell.length_c   1.000
_cell.angle_alpha   90.00
_cell.angle_beta   90.00
_cell.angle_gamma   90.00
#
_symmetry.space_group_name_H-M   'P 1'
#
loop_
_entity.id
_entity.type
_entity.pdbx_description
1 polymer ?
#
loop_
_entity_poly.entity_id
_entity_poly.type
_entity_poly.pdbx_seq_one_letter_code
_entity_poly.pdbx_strand_id
1 'polypeptide(L)'
;MIETMAYAGEIPWHGLGNRLAPRQPIDVWKRQAGMDWKIEEAEVRYVAASHNLGVIHAFPEQKVLYRSDTRLPLSVVSKRFQVVQPGQIPMTPLVISQLAAA
;
A
#
# COMPACT_ATOMS: atom_id res chain seq x y z
N MET A 1 3.97 -4.06 -7.94
CA MET A 1 3.76 -3.23 -9.14
C MET A 1 2.65 -2.24 -8.82
N ILE A 2 2.71 -0.98 -9.25
CA ILE A 2 1.61 -0.02 -9.03
C ILE A 2 0.53 -0.33 -10.06
N GLU A 3 -0.62 -0.80 -9.60
CA GLU A 3 -1.70 -1.29 -10.48
C GLU A 3 -2.56 -0.16 -11.03
N THR A 4 -2.66 0.97 -10.31
CA THR A 4 -3.44 2.15 -10.73
C THR A 4 -2.96 3.40 -9.98
N MET A 5 -3.18 4.58 -10.57
CA MET A 5 -2.91 5.88 -9.95
C MET A 5 -3.99 6.90 -10.37
N ALA A 6 -4.09 8.01 -9.65
CA ALA A 6 -4.92 9.14 -10.04
C ALA A 6 -4.07 10.41 -10.19
N TYR A 7 -4.44 11.28 -11.12
CA TYR A 7 -3.74 12.55 -11.37
C TYR A 7 -4.71 13.68 -11.68
N ALA A 8 -4.28 14.92 -11.39
CA ALA A 8 -4.97 16.13 -11.81
C ALA A 8 -3.97 17.00 -12.59
N GLY A 9 -4.41 17.57 -13.72
CA GLY A 9 -3.54 18.33 -14.62
C GLY A 9 -3.03 17.51 -15.79
N GLU A 10 -1.72 17.56 -16.00
CA GLU A 10 -1.03 16.92 -17.13
C GLU A 10 -0.93 15.41 -16.98
N ILE A 11 -0.78 14.72 -18.12
CA ILE A 11 -0.67 13.27 -18.17
C ILE A 11 0.71 12.88 -17.62
N PRO A 12 0.80 11.94 -16.66
CA PRO A 12 2.08 11.46 -16.14
C PRO A 12 2.97 10.87 -17.25
N TRP A 13 4.30 10.90 -17.07
CA TRP A 13 5.29 10.45 -18.06
C TRP A 13 5.08 9.02 -18.59
N HIS A 14 4.49 8.13 -17.79
CA HIS A 14 4.21 6.75 -18.18
C HIS A 14 2.80 6.55 -18.78
N GLY A 15 1.98 7.61 -18.89
CA GLY A 15 0.66 7.58 -19.53
C GLY A 15 -0.42 6.74 -18.83
N LEU A 16 -0.20 6.29 -17.59
CA LEU A 16 -1.14 5.46 -16.83
C LEU A 16 -1.88 6.31 -15.79
N GLY A 17 -3.11 5.91 -15.46
CA GLY A 17 -3.87 6.46 -14.33
C GLY A 17 -5.19 7.13 -14.72
N ASN A 18 -5.96 7.47 -13.70
CA ASN A 18 -7.27 8.09 -13.80
C ASN A 18 -7.17 9.61 -13.68
N ARG A 19 -7.59 10.33 -14.72
CA ARG A 19 -7.66 11.80 -14.69
C ARG A 19 -8.79 12.25 -13.78
N LEU A 20 -8.46 13.12 -12.82
CA LEU A 20 -9.42 13.75 -11.93
C LEU A 20 -9.59 15.23 -12.28
N ALA A 21 -10.80 15.73 -12.04
CA ALA A 21 -11.02 17.17 -12.02
C ALA A 21 -10.17 17.81 -10.91
N PRO A 22 -9.77 19.09 -11.05
CA PRO A 22 -9.09 19.79 -9.97
C PRO A 22 -9.93 19.81 -8.67
N ARG A 23 -9.25 19.83 -7.52
CA ARG A 23 -9.84 20.01 -6.17
C ARG A 23 -10.84 18.93 -5.73
N GLN A 24 -10.71 17.71 -6.23
CA GLN A 24 -11.50 16.58 -5.72
C GLN A 24 -11.16 16.25 -4.25
N PRO A 25 -12.14 15.80 -3.44
CA PRO A 25 -11.90 15.35 -2.06
C PRO A 25 -10.92 14.17 -1.99
N ILE A 26 -10.19 14.05 -0.87
CA ILE A 26 -9.18 13.00 -0.67
C ILE A 26 -9.75 11.57 -0.80
N ASP A 27 -11.02 11.35 -0.46
CA ASP A 27 -11.68 10.06 -0.62
C ASP A 27 -11.91 9.67 -2.09
N VAL A 28 -12.03 10.65 -2.98
CA VAL A 28 -12.07 10.39 -4.43
C VAL A 28 -10.68 10.01 -4.91
N TRP A 29 -9.63 10.72 -4.46
CA TRP A 29 -8.24 10.39 -4.78
C TRP A 29 -7.86 8.98 -4.36
N LYS A 30 -8.13 8.58 -3.12
CA LYS A 30 -7.82 7.23 -2.61
C LYS A 30 -8.46 6.15 -3.49
N ARG A 31 -9.74 6.27 -3.82
CA ARG A 31 -10.44 5.29 -4.66
C ARG A 31 -9.88 5.24 -6.08
N GLN A 32 -9.68 6.39 -6.70
CA GLN A 32 -9.24 6.49 -8.09
C GLN A 32 -7.78 6.10 -8.28
N ALA A 33 -6.95 6.24 -7.23
CA ALA A 33 -5.59 5.74 -7.20
C ALA A 33 -5.48 4.28 -6.74
N GLY A 34 -6.60 3.58 -6.48
CA GLY A 34 -6.60 2.20 -5.96
C GLY A 34 -5.91 2.05 -4.61
N MET A 35 -5.97 3.09 -3.77
CA MET A 35 -5.39 3.17 -2.43
C MET A 35 -6.46 3.18 -1.33
N ASP A 36 -7.72 2.88 -1.64
CA ASP A 36 -8.81 2.81 -0.67
C ASP A 36 -8.83 1.46 0.08
N TRP A 37 -7.68 1.15 0.69
CA TRP A 37 -7.46 -0.04 1.50
C TRP A 37 -6.52 0.29 2.64
N LYS A 38 -6.46 -0.59 3.65
CA LYS A 38 -5.59 -0.45 4.80
C LYS A 38 -4.49 -1.50 4.77
N ILE A 39 -3.30 -1.12 5.21
CA ILE A 39 -2.26 -2.10 5.55
C ILE A 39 -2.70 -2.78 6.85
N GLU A 40 -2.94 -4.08 6.81
CA GLU A 40 -3.17 -4.93 7.98
C GLU A 40 -1.93 -5.74 8.30
N GLU A 41 -1.83 -6.21 9.55
CA GLU A 41 -0.71 -7.02 10.03
C GLU A 41 -1.18 -8.37 10.59
N ALA A 42 -0.38 -9.41 10.37
CA ALA A 42 -0.59 -10.74 10.94
C ALA A 42 0.75 -11.41 11.30
N GLU A 43 0.71 -12.33 12.25
CA GLU A 43 1.89 -13.13 12.64
C GLU A 43 2.35 -14.02 11.48
N VAL A 44 3.66 -14.08 11.25
CA VAL A 44 4.23 -14.99 10.26
C VAL A 44 4.17 -16.43 10.78
N ARG A 45 3.66 -17.33 9.94
CA ARG A 45 3.67 -18.77 10.19
C ARG A 45 4.26 -19.47 8.96
N TYR A 46 5.06 -20.50 9.18
CA TYR A 46 5.60 -21.33 8.11
C TYR A 46 5.32 -22.80 8.40
N VAL A 47 5.21 -23.58 7.32
CA VAL A 47 4.98 -25.02 7.41
C VAL A 47 6.31 -25.71 7.15
N ALA A 48 6.83 -26.42 8.15
CA ALA A 48 7.96 -27.31 7.97
C ALA A 48 7.41 -28.74 7.84
N ALA A 49 7.59 -29.35 6.67
CA ALA A 49 7.22 -30.74 6.46
C ALA A 49 8.48 -31.61 6.45
N SER A 50 8.51 -32.65 7.28
CA SER A 50 9.25 -33.86 6.95
C SER A 50 8.20 -34.97 6.73
N HIS A 51 8.18 -35.51 5.51
CA HIS A 51 7.39 -36.70 5.15
C HIS A 51 5.91 -36.69 5.59
N ASN A 52 5.09 -35.92 4.87
CA ASN A 52 3.62 -35.96 4.83
C ASN A 52 2.83 -35.33 5.99
N LEU A 53 3.48 -34.84 7.05
CA LEU A 53 2.82 -33.99 8.07
C LEU A 53 3.58 -32.67 8.20
N GLY A 54 2.94 -31.58 7.76
CA GLY A 54 3.48 -30.23 7.92
C GLY A 54 3.18 -29.70 9.31
N VAL A 55 4.21 -29.46 10.12
CA VAL A 55 4.06 -28.75 11.40
C VAL A 55 4.03 -27.25 11.13
N ILE A 56 3.04 -26.57 11.69
CA ILE A 56 2.93 -25.10 11.60
C ILE A 56 3.78 -24.48 12.71
N HIS A 57 4.82 -23.76 12.31
CA HIS A 57 5.67 -23.00 13.20
C HIS A 57 5.35 -21.51 13.13
N ALA A 58 5.33 -20.85 14.29
CA ALA A 58 5.28 -19.40 14.37
C ALA A 58 6.67 -18.80 14.18
N PHE A 59 6.74 -17.59 13.63
CA PHE A 59 7.95 -16.77 13.62
C PHE A 59 7.68 -15.43 14.32
N PRO A 60 7.63 -15.41 15.67
CA PRO A 60 7.02 -14.33 16.45
C PRO A 60 7.72 -12.97 16.35
N GLU A 61 8.99 -12.94 15.91
CA GLU A 61 9.76 -11.70 15.72
C GLU A 61 9.41 -10.97 14.41
N GLN A 62 8.63 -11.62 13.53
CA GLN A 62 8.21 -11.07 12.25
C GLN A 62 6.68 -11.05 12.11
N LYS A 63 6.22 -10.09 11.31
CA LYS A 63 4.82 -9.95 10.90
C LYS A 63 4.74 -9.73 9.40
N VAL A 64 3.69 -10.24 8.79
CA VAL A 64 3.36 -9.94 7.40
C VAL A 64 2.47 -8.70 7.36
N LEU A 65 2.79 -7.78 6.45
CA LEU A 65 1.93 -6.67 6.07
C LEU A 65 1.17 -7.06 4.82
N TYR A 66 -0.13 -6.80 4.78
CA TYR A 66 -0.98 -7.18 3.65
C TYR A 66 -2.11 -6.17 3.44
N ARG A 67 -2.74 -6.21 2.26
CA ARG A 67 -3.87 -5.33 1.96
C ARG A 67 -5.17 -5.87 2.55
N SER A 68 -5.96 -5.02 3.20
CA SER A 68 -7.24 -5.39 3.80
C SER A 68 -8.28 -5.89 2.79
N ASP A 69 -8.23 -5.38 1.55
CA ASP A 69 -9.21 -5.63 0.50
C ASP A 69 -8.98 -6.97 -0.23
N THR A 70 -7.74 -7.24 -0.63
CA THR A 70 -7.36 -8.38 -1.47
C THR A 70 -6.66 -9.49 -0.70
N ARG A 71 -6.23 -9.21 0.54
CA ARG A 71 -5.38 -10.09 1.36
C ARG A 71 -4.02 -10.40 0.73
N LEU A 72 -3.63 -9.66 -0.31
CA LEU A 72 -2.33 -9.85 -0.95
C LEU A 72 -1.21 -9.37 -0.03
N PRO A 73 -0.12 -10.15 0.10
CA PRO A 73 1.01 -9.78 0.92
C PRO A 73 1.76 -8.60 0.29
N LEU A 74 2.21 -7.68 1.13
CA LEU A 74 3.02 -6.52 0.75
C LEU A 74 4.48 -6.76 1.12
N SER A 75 4.74 -7.16 2.36
CA SER A 75 6.10 -7.40 2.86
C SER A 75 6.08 -8.20 4.17
N VAL A 76 7.21 -8.79 4.53
CA VAL A 76 7.46 -9.34 5.86
C VAL A 76 8.45 -8.41 6.57
N VAL A 77 8.07 -7.95 7.76
CA VAL A 77 8.84 -6.97 8.53
C VAL A 77 9.06 -7.46 9.95
N SER A 78 10.00 -6.84 10.66
CA SER A 78 10.14 -7.10 12.09
C SER A 78 8.90 -6.62 12.85
N LYS A 79 8.60 -7.24 13.99
CA LYS A 79 7.48 -6.87 14.85
C LYS A 79 7.52 -5.40 15.30
N ARG A 80 8.71 -4.81 15.36
CA ARG A 80 8.97 -3.40 15.75
C ARG A 80 8.69 -2.40 14.63
N PHE A 81 8.45 -2.85 13.41
CA PHE A 81 8.16 -1.94 12.30
C PHE A 81 6.84 -1.19 12.51
N GLN A 82 6.88 0.13 12.35
CA GLN A 82 5.71 1.00 12.49
C GLN A 82 5.02 1.15 11.14
N VAL A 83 3.80 0.62 11.04
CA VAL A 83 2.96 0.81 9.86
C VAL A 83 2.39 2.23 9.86
N VAL A 84 2.44 2.88 8.71
CA VAL A 84 1.82 4.18 8.45
C VAL A 84 0.84 4.01 7.29
N GLN A 85 -0.41 4.38 7.52
CA GLN A 85 -1.45 4.38 6.49
C GLN A 85 -1.35 5.64 5.62
N PRO A 86 -1.82 5.60 4.35
CA PRO A 86 -1.81 6.76 3.47
C PRO A 86 -2.43 8.03 4.09
N GLY A 87 -3.47 7.90 4.93
CA GLY A 87 -4.12 9.03 5.61
C GLY A 87 -3.41 9.53 6.88
N GLN A 88 -2.36 8.86 7.35
CA GLN A 88 -1.62 9.24 8.56
C GLN A 88 -0.40 10.11 8.26
N ILE A 89 0.01 10.23 7.00
CA ILE A 89 1.09 11.14 6.60
C ILE A 89 0.47 12.53 6.44
N PRO A 90 0.84 13.52 7.29
CA PRO A 90 0.42 14.89 7.05
C PRO A 90 0.98 15.33 5.70
N MET A 91 0.08 15.66 4.77
CA MET A 91 0.43 16.29 3.50
C MET A 91 0.99 17.68 3.80
N THR A 92 2.29 17.78 4.07
CA THR A 92 2.97 19.07 4.14
C THR A 92 2.97 19.68 2.72
N PRO A 93 2.73 20.99 2.56
CA PRO A 93 2.52 21.62 1.25
C PRO A 93 3.69 21.55 0.25
N LEU A 94 4.84 20.98 0.63
CA LEU A 94 6.09 21.08 -0.15
C LEU A 94 6.22 20.09 -1.31
N VAL A 95 5.34 19.10 -1.45
CA VAL A 95 5.51 18.03 -2.47
C VAL A 95 4.62 18.22 -3.71
N ILE A 96 3.64 19.11 -3.70
CA ILE A 96 2.71 19.27 -4.85
C ILE A 96 3.28 20.20 -5.95
N SER A 97 4.25 21.06 -5.64
CA SER A 97 4.76 22.06 -6.60
C SER A 97 5.87 21.61 -7.55
N GLN A 98 6.30 20.33 -7.55
CA GLN A 98 7.33 19.84 -8.48
C GLN A 98 6.84 18.83 -9.54
N LEU A 99 5.56 18.44 -9.54
CA LEU A 99 5.00 17.53 -10.55
C LEU A 99 4.11 18.22 -11.59
N ALA A 100 4.08 19.56 -11.61
CA ALA A 100 3.40 20.37 -12.63
C ALA A 100 4.38 21.31 -13.38
N ALA A 101 5.68 21.07 -13.27
CA ALA A 101 6.72 21.84 -13.95
C ALA A 101 7.87 20.92 -14.40
N ALA A 102 7.59 20.03 -15.35
CA ALA A 102 8.57 19.43 -16.26
C ALA A 102 7.85 18.78 -17.44
#